data_AF-A0A970SV35-F1
#
_entry.id   AF-A0A970SV35-F1
#
_cell.length_a   1.000
_cell.length_b   1.000
_cell.length_c   1.000
_cell.angle_alpha   90.00
_cell.angle_beta   90.00
_cell.angle_gamma   90.00
#
_symmetry.space_group_name_H-M   'P 1'
#
loop_
_entity.id
_entity.type
_entity.pdbx_description
1 polymer ?
#
loop_
_entity_poly.entity_id
_entity_poly.type
_entity_poly.pdbx_seq_one_letter_code
_entity_poly.pdbx_strand_id
1 'polypeptide(L)'
;ETLSILDVLVNKIGTEAIAAKVVNPMTTMKAACYYGCLLVRPVEHTGFDDPEDPQTMDQIMKALGADPIDWSHKTECCGAALVTSRPDVGNPMLYRVLKDAKESGAECLVTACPLCMLNLDMRQAAIEKQFGEKLALPVYYVTELLALACGDQPKQVGLEKHFVEASAYLRTIEVRGAEARAAAERAAREAAEKARAKAEAAAAAKAAAAAKKAAQAEAAAKGQAADGQDAPAKEAAATKPAASGDADQKKIAAFITAFNKNPDKMAAKLVTDEARAGILVSILDDKKKSKLASLMVKDMEMAKKAATAFVQQELKKQGECQD
;
A
#
# COMPACT_ATOMS: atom_id res chain seq x y z
N GLU A 1 32.04 -4.55 12.14
CA GLU A 1 30.65 -4.17 11.84
C GLU A 1 29.76 -5.18 12.55
N THR A 2 28.79 -4.72 13.33
CA THR A 2 27.80 -5.58 14.01
C THR A 2 26.46 -5.27 13.38
N LEU A 3 25.74 -6.29 12.91
CA LEU A 3 24.54 -6.11 12.12
C LEU A 3 23.39 -6.92 12.68
N SER A 4 22.21 -6.31 12.63
CA SER A 4 20.95 -7.02 12.87
C SER A 4 20.67 -7.96 11.70
N ILE A 5 20.05 -9.10 12.00
CA ILE A 5 19.58 -10.01 10.95
C ILE A 5 18.55 -9.32 10.04
N LEU A 6 17.75 -8.40 10.57
CA LEU A 6 16.77 -7.63 9.80
C LEU A 6 17.45 -6.75 8.75
N ASP A 7 18.52 -6.07 9.15
CA ASP A 7 19.33 -5.21 8.29
C ASP A 7 20.01 -6.02 7.17
N VAL A 8 20.56 -7.19 7.51
CA VAL A 8 21.14 -8.10 6.50
C VAL A 8 20.08 -8.55 5.49
N LEU A 9 18.90 -8.95 5.95
CA LEU A 9 17.83 -9.45 5.08
C LEU A 9 17.29 -8.37 4.13
N VAL A 10 17.08 -7.14 4.62
CA VAL A 10 16.50 -6.07 3.82
C VAL A 10 17.56 -5.29 3.05
N ASN A 11 18.59 -4.75 3.71
CA ASN A 11 19.51 -3.80 3.08
C ASN A 11 20.68 -4.48 2.37
N LYS A 12 21.10 -5.68 2.78
CA LYS A 12 22.19 -6.41 2.10
C LYS A 12 21.69 -7.43 1.07
N ILE A 13 20.61 -8.16 1.37
CA ILE A 13 20.05 -9.17 0.47
C ILE A 13 18.96 -8.58 -0.44
N GLY A 14 18.04 -7.79 0.13
CA GLY A 14 16.91 -7.20 -0.60
C GLY A 14 15.64 -8.04 -0.50
N THR A 15 14.51 -7.37 -0.32
CA THR A 15 13.19 -8.01 -0.22
C THR A 15 12.77 -8.72 -1.50
N GLU A 16 13.23 -8.24 -2.66
CA GLU A 16 12.95 -8.84 -3.97
C GLU A 16 13.63 -10.22 -4.09
N ALA A 17 14.88 -10.33 -3.61
CA ALA A 17 15.63 -11.58 -3.61
C ALA A 17 15.01 -12.61 -2.66
N ILE A 18 14.46 -12.14 -1.52
CA ILE A 18 13.69 -12.98 -0.59
C ILE A 18 12.41 -13.46 -1.28
N ALA A 19 11.61 -12.55 -1.82
CA ALA A 19 10.33 -12.87 -2.48
C ALA A 19 10.51 -13.87 -3.65
N ALA A 20 11.61 -13.77 -4.40
CA ALA A 20 11.92 -14.70 -5.49
C ALA A 20 12.18 -16.15 -5.03
N LYS A 21 12.51 -16.37 -3.75
CA LYS A 21 12.73 -17.70 -3.16
C LYS A 21 11.53 -18.24 -2.39
N VAL A 22 10.44 -17.48 -2.29
CA VAL A 22 9.24 -17.92 -1.58
C VAL A 22 8.53 -18.99 -2.39
N VAL A 23 8.38 -20.16 -1.81
CA VAL A 23 7.65 -21.31 -2.36
C VAL A 23 6.27 -21.42 -1.72
N ASN A 24 6.20 -21.17 -0.41
CA ASN A 24 4.98 -21.24 0.39
C ASN A 24 4.65 -19.84 0.93
N PRO A 25 3.96 -18.98 0.16
CA PRO A 25 3.65 -17.64 0.63
C PRO A 25 2.70 -17.69 1.83
N MET A 26 2.98 -16.85 2.82
CA MET A 26 2.24 -16.75 4.08
C MET A 26 0.95 -15.94 3.92
N THR A 27 0.23 -16.18 2.82
CA THR A 27 -0.96 -15.44 2.45
C THR A 27 -2.01 -15.50 3.55
N THR A 28 -2.61 -14.35 3.86
CA THR A 28 -3.62 -14.17 4.92
C THR A 28 -3.08 -14.20 6.35
N MET A 29 -1.78 -14.37 6.57
CA MET A 29 -1.19 -14.30 7.90
C MET A 29 -1.26 -12.86 8.45
N LYS A 30 -1.94 -12.68 9.58
CA LYS A 30 -2.07 -11.39 10.29
C LYS A 30 -1.02 -11.30 11.40
N ALA A 31 0.16 -10.82 11.04
CA ALA A 31 1.33 -10.81 11.91
C ALA A 31 1.54 -9.46 12.58
N ALA A 32 1.69 -9.44 13.91
CA ALA A 32 2.23 -8.29 14.62
C ALA A 32 3.75 -8.39 14.66
N CYS A 33 4.45 -7.54 13.90
CA CYS A 33 5.90 -7.47 13.91
C CYS A 33 6.38 -6.76 15.19
N TYR A 34 7.00 -7.50 16.09
CA TYR A 34 7.50 -7.04 17.39
C TYR A 34 9.03 -6.94 17.39
N TYR A 35 9.51 -5.70 17.31
CA TYR A 35 10.93 -5.37 17.28
C TYR A 35 11.53 -5.36 18.68
N GLY A 36 10.71 -5.05 19.69
CA GLY A 36 11.17 -4.88 21.06
C GLY A 36 12.10 -3.66 21.20
N CYS A 37 12.78 -3.59 22.33
CA CYS A 37 13.41 -2.35 22.77
C CYS A 37 14.81 -2.07 22.19
N LEU A 38 15.58 -3.10 21.83
CA LEU A 38 17.01 -2.97 21.50
C LEU A 38 17.38 -3.18 20.03
N LEU A 39 16.42 -3.54 19.17
CA LEU A 39 16.74 -3.77 17.75
C LEU A 39 17.00 -2.47 17.00
N VAL A 40 16.26 -1.40 17.32
CA VAL A 40 16.33 -0.11 16.63
C VAL A 40 16.80 1.03 17.53
N ARG A 41 17.07 0.73 18.82
CA ARG A 41 17.63 1.68 19.79
C ARG A 41 18.80 1.03 20.55
N PRO A 42 19.85 1.80 20.91
CA PRO A 42 20.04 3.22 20.66
C PRO A 42 20.46 3.51 19.21
N VAL A 43 19.93 4.60 18.64
CA VAL A 43 20.10 4.98 17.22
C VAL A 43 21.57 5.15 16.82
N GLU A 44 22.42 5.58 17.75
CA GLU A 44 23.87 5.74 17.54
C GLU A 44 24.59 4.44 17.16
N HIS A 45 23.99 3.28 17.44
CA HIS A 45 24.58 1.96 17.19
C HIS A 45 23.77 1.13 16.20
N THR A 46 22.44 1.26 16.19
CA THR A 46 21.54 0.48 15.34
C THR A 46 21.37 1.16 13.97
N GLY A 47 20.81 2.37 13.95
CA GLY A 47 20.74 3.29 12.80
C GLY A 47 20.12 2.79 11.49
N PHE A 48 19.68 1.53 11.40
CA PHE A 48 19.23 0.91 10.14
C PHE A 48 17.72 1.05 9.87
N ASP A 49 16.94 1.44 10.89
CA ASP A 49 15.48 1.59 10.81
C ASP A 49 15.01 2.72 11.74
N ASP A 50 13.74 3.09 11.63
CA ASP A 50 13.13 4.10 12.50
C ASP A 50 13.03 3.60 13.96
N PRO A 51 13.44 4.40 14.96
CA PRO A 51 13.42 3.97 16.36
C PRO A 51 12.02 3.85 16.97
N GLU A 52 11.01 4.52 16.39
CA GLU A 52 9.65 4.60 16.93
C GLU A 52 8.66 3.79 16.10
N ASP A 53 8.71 3.87 14.77
CA ASP A 53 7.91 3.04 13.85
C ASP A 53 8.78 2.28 12.83
N PRO A 54 9.52 1.25 13.27
CA PRO A 54 10.34 0.45 12.38
C PRO A 54 9.49 -0.40 11.43
N GLN A 55 10.00 -0.60 10.22
CA GLN A 55 9.28 -1.26 9.12
C GLN A 55 10.07 -2.41 8.47
N THR A 56 11.33 -2.65 8.85
CA THR A 56 12.19 -3.67 8.22
C THR A 56 11.62 -5.09 8.33
N MET A 57 11.08 -5.46 9.50
CA MET A 57 10.44 -6.77 9.71
C MET A 57 9.11 -6.86 8.95
N ASP A 58 8.34 -5.77 8.89
CA ASP A 58 7.09 -5.70 8.11
C ASP A 58 7.37 -5.88 6.61
N GLN A 59 8.45 -5.29 6.11
CA GLN A 59 8.91 -5.48 4.73
C GLN A 59 9.30 -6.94 4.45
N ILE A 60 10.01 -7.58 5.38
CA ILE A 60 10.30 -9.03 5.28
C ILE A 60 8.99 -9.82 5.22
N MET A 61 8.08 -9.59 6.17
CA MET A 61 6.80 -10.31 6.22
C MET A 61 5.95 -10.11 4.95
N LYS A 62 5.92 -8.89 4.40
CA LYS A 62 5.30 -8.60 3.10
C LYS A 62 5.97 -9.37 1.97
N ALA A 63 7.31 -9.45 1.95
CA ALA A 63 8.04 -10.24 0.96
C ALA A 63 7.76 -11.74 1.07
N LEU A 64 7.45 -12.26 2.27
CA LEU A 64 6.99 -13.63 2.49
C LEU A 64 5.51 -13.84 2.10
N GLY A 65 4.80 -12.79 1.70
CA GLY A 65 3.38 -12.83 1.31
C GLY A 65 2.39 -12.72 2.47
N ALA A 66 2.85 -12.38 3.68
CA ALA A 66 1.99 -12.08 4.82
C ALA A 66 1.44 -10.65 4.77
N ASP A 67 0.44 -10.38 5.62
CA ASP A 67 -0.14 -9.05 5.82
C ASP A 67 0.17 -8.59 7.26
N PRO A 68 1.33 -7.95 7.49
CA PRO A 68 1.67 -7.47 8.81
C PRO A 68 0.70 -6.35 9.21
N ILE A 69 0.20 -6.43 10.43
CA ILE A 69 -0.76 -5.46 10.94
C ILE A 69 -0.05 -4.22 11.46
N ASP A 70 -0.73 -3.09 11.38
CA ASP A 70 -0.29 -1.88 12.07
C ASP A 70 -0.77 -1.90 13.53
N TRP A 71 0.12 -1.60 14.47
CA TRP A 71 -0.13 -1.71 15.91
C TRP A 71 0.89 -0.89 16.72
N SER A 72 0.55 -0.56 17.97
CA SER A 72 1.28 0.48 18.73
C SER A 72 2.47 -0.03 19.52
N HIS A 73 2.50 -1.31 19.91
CA HIS A 73 3.54 -1.85 20.81
C HIS A 73 4.75 -2.46 20.08
N LYS A 74 5.00 -2.08 18.82
CA LYS A 74 6.13 -2.60 18.00
C LYS A 74 7.48 -2.55 18.72
N THR A 75 7.78 -1.47 19.42
CA THR A 75 9.10 -1.20 20.04
C THR A 75 9.09 -1.25 21.57
N GLU A 76 7.94 -1.58 22.17
CA GLU A 76 7.78 -1.66 23.62
C GLU A 76 8.64 -2.76 24.24
N CYS A 77 9.03 -2.62 25.50
CA CYS A 77 9.88 -3.61 26.16
C CYS A 77 9.06 -4.83 26.62
N CYS A 78 9.55 -6.05 26.35
CA CYS A 78 8.85 -7.28 26.76
C CYS A 78 8.97 -7.56 28.28
N GLY A 79 9.77 -6.79 29.02
CA GLY A 79 9.93 -6.93 30.46
C GLY A 79 10.74 -8.16 30.89
N ALA A 80 11.39 -8.88 29.97
CA ALA A 80 12.11 -10.13 30.27
C ALA A 80 13.21 -9.99 31.33
N ALA A 81 13.88 -8.84 31.43
CA ALA A 81 14.88 -8.60 32.47
C ALA A 81 14.27 -8.48 33.88
N LEU A 82 13.00 -8.09 33.98
CA LEU A 82 12.31 -7.85 35.25
C LEU A 82 11.46 -9.03 35.68
N VAL A 83 11.00 -9.86 34.76
CA VAL A 83 10.01 -10.90 35.06
C VAL A 83 10.48 -11.94 36.10
N THR A 84 11.80 -12.12 36.26
CA THR A 84 12.37 -13.03 37.26
C THR A 84 12.54 -12.36 38.62
N SER A 85 12.96 -11.10 38.66
CA SER A 85 13.27 -10.37 39.90
C SER A 85 12.09 -9.56 40.44
N ARG A 86 11.25 -9.06 39.54
CA ARG A 86 10.09 -8.17 39.74
C ARG A 86 8.94 -8.62 38.82
N PRO A 87 8.37 -9.82 39.03
CA PRO A 87 7.24 -10.31 38.24
C PRO A 87 6.01 -9.40 38.32
N ASP A 88 5.87 -8.65 39.42
CA ASP A 88 4.86 -7.62 39.63
C ASP A 88 4.95 -6.46 38.61
N VAL A 89 6.13 -6.25 38.02
CA VAL A 89 6.36 -5.26 36.95
C VAL A 89 6.45 -5.94 35.59
N GLY A 90 7.22 -7.02 35.48
CA GLY A 90 7.48 -7.71 34.21
C GLY A 90 6.22 -8.34 33.59
N ASN A 91 5.37 -8.99 34.40
CA ASN A 91 4.16 -9.64 33.88
C ASN A 91 3.16 -8.63 33.29
N PRO A 92 2.84 -7.49 33.95
CA PRO A 92 2.00 -6.46 33.33
C PRO A 92 2.56 -5.89 32.02
N MET A 93 3.87 -5.70 31.90
CA MET A 93 4.48 -5.21 30.65
C MET A 93 4.25 -6.19 29.50
N LEU A 94 4.54 -7.47 29.76
CA LEU A 94 4.35 -8.53 28.79
C LEU A 94 2.87 -8.73 28.41
N TYR A 95 1.97 -8.65 29.40
CA TYR A 95 0.53 -8.70 29.18
C TYR A 95 0.05 -7.60 28.24
N ARG A 96 0.50 -6.34 28.43
CA ARG A 96 0.11 -5.21 27.58
C ARG A 96 0.50 -5.43 26.12
N VAL A 97 1.70 -5.92 25.85
CA VAL A 97 2.16 -6.23 24.48
C VAL A 97 1.27 -7.28 23.82
N LEU A 98 1.01 -8.40 24.51
CA LEU A 98 0.18 -9.48 23.97
C LEU A 98 -1.28 -9.06 23.78
N LYS A 99 -1.83 -8.30 24.74
CA LYS A 99 -3.19 -7.77 24.70
C LYS A 99 -3.36 -6.80 23.55
N ASP A 100 -2.47 -5.84 23.40
CA ASP A 100 -2.51 -4.85 22.31
C ASP A 100 -2.40 -5.50 20.93
N ALA A 101 -1.50 -6.47 20.77
CA ALA A 101 -1.40 -7.24 19.53
C ALA A 101 -2.75 -7.92 19.20
N LYS A 102 -3.37 -8.57 20.19
CA LYS A 102 -4.66 -9.23 20.03
C LYS A 102 -5.80 -8.25 19.71
N GLU A 103 -5.87 -7.14 20.42
CA GLU A 103 -6.89 -6.09 20.22
C GLU A 103 -6.72 -5.37 18.88
N SER A 104 -5.49 -5.28 18.37
CA SER A 104 -5.17 -4.78 17.03
C SER A 104 -5.48 -5.79 15.91
N GLY A 105 -5.96 -6.99 16.26
CA GLY A 105 -6.37 -8.02 15.31
C GLY A 105 -5.24 -8.95 14.84
N ALA A 106 -4.11 -8.99 15.57
CA ALA A 106 -3.05 -9.95 15.30
C ALA A 106 -3.54 -11.37 15.59
N GLU A 107 -3.17 -12.30 14.73
CA GLU A 107 -3.37 -13.73 14.95
C GLU A 107 -2.06 -14.41 15.41
N CYS A 108 -0.93 -13.70 15.31
CA CYS A 108 0.39 -14.15 15.77
C CYS A 108 1.34 -12.96 15.99
N LEU A 109 2.43 -13.18 16.72
CA LEU A 109 3.55 -12.26 16.80
C LEU A 109 4.76 -12.78 16.02
N VAL A 110 5.54 -11.86 15.48
CA VAL A 110 6.84 -12.14 14.83
C VAL A 110 7.91 -11.34 15.54
N THR A 111 9.02 -11.98 15.89
CA THR A 111 10.10 -11.37 16.66
C THR A 111 11.44 -11.56 15.96
N ALA A 112 12.40 -10.68 16.26
CA ALA A 112 13.80 -10.86 15.86
C ALA A 112 14.78 -10.77 17.04
N CYS A 113 14.26 -10.87 18.27
CA CYS A 113 15.04 -10.90 19.50
C CYS A 113 14.74 -12.22 20.23
N PRO A 114 15.74 -13.11 20.47
CA PRO A 114 15.50 -14.43 21.05
C PRO A 114 14.99 -14.34 22.50
N LEU A 115 15.40 -13.30 23.25
CA LEU A 115 14.89 -13.06 24.59
C LEU A 115 13.41 -12.65 24.56
N CYS A 116 13.02 -11.83 23.58
CA CYS A 116 11.63 -11.45 23.39
C CYS A 116 10.76 -12.65 23.01
N MET A 117 11.21 -13.46 22.05
CA MET A 117 10.53 -14.69 21.64
C MET A 117 10.28 -15.59 22.84
N LEU A 118 11.34 -15.95 23.58
CA LEU A 118 11.24 -16.82 24.75
C LEU A 118 10.26 -16.27 25.79
N ASN A 119 10.32 -14.96 26.05
CA ASN A 119 9.49 -14.35 27.08
C ASN A 119 8.01 -14.27 26.68
N LEU A 120 7.73 -13.85 25.44
CA LEU A 120 6.37 -13.78 24.87
C LEU A 120 5.73 -15.14 24.67
N ASP A 121 6.52 -16.18 24.41
CA ASP A 121 6.02 -17.54 24.21
C ASP A 121 5.83 -18.28 25.55
N MET A 122 6.92 -18.48 26.30
CA MET A 122 6.94 -19.32 27.50
C MET A 122 5.98 -18.86 28.61
N ARG A 123 5.74 -17.54 28.73
CA ARG A 123 5.03 -16.97 29.90
C ARG A 123 3.54 -16.75 29.69
N GLN A 124 2.98 -16.98 28.50
CA GLN A 124 1.57 -16.69 28.26
C GLN A 124 0.67 -17.40 29.27
N ALA A 125 0.85 -18.69 29.52
CA ALA A 125 0.01 -19.43 30.48
C ALA A 125 -0.01 -18.81 31.89
N ALA A 126 1.13 -18.29 32.36
CA ALA A 126 1.22 -17.63 33.66
C ALA A 126 0.50 -16.28 33.67
N ILE A 127 0.64 -15.50 32.59
CA ILE A 127 -0.02 -14.21 32.40
C ILE A 127 -1.53 -14.39 32.26
N GLU A 128 -1.98 -15.33 31.44
CA GLU A 128 -3.39 -15.64 31.24
C GLU A 128 -4.06 -15.99 32.57
N LYS A 129 -3.38 -16.78 33.41
CA LYS A 129 -3.86 -17.09 34.77
C LYS A 129 -3.90 -15.86 35.68
N GLN A 130 -2.89 -15.00 35.61
CA GLN A 130 -2.79 -13.80 36.44
C GLN A 130 -3.86 -12.76 36.09
N PHE A 131 -4.13 -12.55 34.81
CA PHE A 131 -5.05 -11.50 34.33
C PHE A 131 -6.44 -12.03 33.96
N GLY A 132 -6.65 -13.36 33.97
CA GLY A 132 -7.95 -13.96 33.69
C GLY A 132 -8.39 -13.87 32.24
N GLU A 133 -7.46 -13.69 31.31
CA GLU A 133 -7.73 -13.50 29.88
C GLU A 133 -6.90 -14.49 29.08
N LYS A 134 -7.54 -15.24 28.16
CA LYS A 134 -6.83 -16.12 27.25
C LYS A 134 -6.28 -15.31 26.07
N LEU A 135 -4.97 -15.32 25.90
CA LEU A 135 -4.26 -14.63 24.82
C LEU A 135 -4.00 -15.62 23.69
N ALA A 136 -3.31 -16.73 23.99
CA ALA A 136 -2.98 -17.85 23.11
C ALA A 136 -2.49 -17.43 21.72
N LEU A 137 -1.59 -16.44 21.66
CA LEU A 137 -1.01 -15.95 20.41
C LEU A 137 0.28 -16.72 20.11
N PRO A 138 0.39 -17.45 18.99
CA PRO A 138 1.66 -18.06 18.61
C PRO A 138 2.71 -16.99 18.31
N VAL A 139 3.95 -17.26 18.71
CA VAL A 139 5.08 -16.32 18.59
C VAL A 139 6.14 -16.96 17.72
N TYR A 140 6.43 -16.37 16.57
CA TYR A 140 7.45 -16.87 15.65
C TYR A 140 8.69 -15.99 15.69
N TYR A 141 9.84 -16.60 15.40
CA TYR A 141 11.04 -15.87 15.04
C TYR A 141 11.06 -15.61 13.53
N VAL A 142 11.50 -14.43 13.11
CA VAL A 142 11.46 -14.01 11.70
C VAL A 142 12.16 -15.00 10.75
N THR A 143 13.25 -15.63 11.19
CA THR A 143 13.97 -16.60 10.36
C THR A 143 13.27 -17.96 10.29
N GLU A 144 12.43 -18.32 11.25
CA GLU A 144 11.58 -19.53 11.16
C GLU A 144 10.57 -19.35 10.02
N LEU A 145 9.89 -18.21 9.98
CA LEU A 145 8.91 -17.90 8.94
C LEU A 145 9.58 -17.77 7.56
N LEU A 146 10.76 -17.16 7.49
CA LEU A 146 11.56 -17.10 6.27
C LEU A 146 11.87 -18.50 5.74
N ALA A 147 12.39 -19.39 6.59
CA ALA A 147 12.74 -20.75 6.20
C ALA A 147 11.51 -21.55 5.73
N LEU A 148 10.40 -21.47 6.48
CA LEU A 148 9.12 -22.12 6.13
C LEU A 148 8.57 -21.61 4.79
N ALA A 149 8.61 -20.30 4.56
CA ALA A 149 8.17 -19.68 3.32
C ALA A 149 9.05 -20.11 2.13
N CYS A 150 10.34 -20.37 2.37
CA CYS A 150 11.28 -20.91 1.39
C CYS A 150 11.20 -22.44 1.21
N GLY A 151 10.32 -23.14 1.92
CA GLY A 151 10.03 -24.57 1.71
C GLY A 151 10.57 -25.53 2.75
N ASP A 152 11.21 -25.03 3.82
CA ASP A 152 11.61 -25.90 4.94
C ASP A 152 10.39 -26.44 5.70
N GLN A 153 10.55 -27.59 6.35
CA GLN A 153 9.49 -28.21 7.15
C GLN A 153 9.44 -27.66 8.58
N PRO A 154 8.25 -27.63 9.23
CA PRO A 154 8.09 -27.18 10.62
C PRO A 154 9.07 -27.80 11.63
N LYS A 155 9.42 -29.07 11.43
CA LYS A 155 10.37 -29.79 12.28
C LYS A 155 11.82 -29.31 12.13
N GLN A 156 12.20 -28.81 10.95
CA GLN A 156 13.56 -28.32 10.69
C GLN A 156 13.81 -26.97 11.38
N VAL A 157 12.78 -26.13 11.46
CA VAL A 157 12.83 -24.84 12.16
C VAL A 157 12.58 -24.96 13.67
N GLY A 158 12.22 -26.16 14.15
CA GLY A 158 12.05 -26.46 15.58
C GLY A 158 10.72 -25.99 16.16
N LEU A 159 9.67 -25.91 15.34
CA LEU A 159 8.37 -25.38 15.75
C LEU A 159 7.71 -26.20 16.88
N GLU A 160 8.08 -27.47 17.02
CA GLU A 160 7.63 -28.34 18.11
C GLU A 160 8.16 -27.96 19.50
N LYS A 161 9.12 -27.03 19.56
CA LYS A 161 9.74 -26.56 20.80
C LYS A 161 9.11 -25.30 21.37
N HIS A 162 8.13 -24.73 20.67
CA HIS A 162 7.38 -23.57 21.13
C HIS A 162 6.51 -23.96 22.33
N PHE A 163 6.37 -23.06 23.30
CA PHE A 163 5.56 -23.26 24.49
C PHE A 163 4.08 -23.06 24.20
N VAL A 164 3.74 -22.10 23.33
CA VAL A 164 2.41 -21.90 22.77
C VAL A 164 2.31 -22.68 21.46
N GLU A 165 1.16 -23.31 21.23
CA GLU A 165 0.93 -24.10 20.02
C GLU A 165 1.01 -23.21 18.78
N ALA A 166 2.06 -23.43 17.96
CA ALA A 166 2.35 -22.61 16.80
C ALA A 166 2.06 -23.31 15.46
N SER A 167 1.80 -24.62 15.45
CA SER A 167 1.62 -25.37 14.19
C SER A 167 0.20 -25.29 13.64
N ALA A 168 -0.84 -25.19 14.48
CA ALA A 168 -2.22 -25.16 14.00
C ALA A 168 -2.50 -23.88 13.22
N TYR A 169 -1.97 -22.74 13.69
CA TYR A 169 -2.13 -21.48 12.98
C TYR A 169 -1.50 -21.52 11.58
N LEU A 170 -0.30 -22.09 11.43
CA LEU A 170 0.34 -22.26 10.12
C LEU A 170 -0.52 -23.13 9.16
N ARG A 171 -1.12 -24.21 9.67
CA ARG A 171 -2.06 -25.02 8.86
C ARG A 171 -3.30 -24.22 8.46
N THR A 172 -3.81 -23.37 9.36
CA THR A 172 -4.97 -22.52 9.07
C THR A 172 -4.69 -21.49 7.98
N ILE A 173 -3.52 -20.83 8.01
CA ILE A 173 -3.15 -19.86 6.96
C ILE A 173 -2.86 -20.56 5.63
N GLU A 174 -2.37 -21.80 5.62
CA GLU A 174 -2.16 -22.56 4.39
C GLU A 174 -3.49 -22.83 3.68
N VAL A 175 -4.51 -23.26 4.43
CA VAL A 175 -5.87 -23.47 3.91
C VAL A 175 -6.49 -22.14 3.44
N ARG A 176 -6.48 -21.10 4.29
CA ARG A 176 -6.98 -19.76 3.93
C ARG A 176 -6.28 -19.19 2.70
N GLY A 177 -4.96 -19.39 2.61
CA GLY A 177 -4.15 -18.95 1.48
C GLY A 177 -4.50 -19.67 0.19
N ALA A 178 -4.74 -20.98 0.24
CA ALA A 178 -5.22 -21.74 -0.92
C ALA A 178 -6.60 -21.27 -1.39
N GLU A 179 -7.52 -21.03 -0.46
CA GLU A 179 -8.85 -20.48 -0.75
C GLU A 179 -8.78 -19.08 -1.36
N ALA A 180 -7.95 -18.20 -0.79
CA ALA A 180 -7.72 -16.84 -1.27
C ALA A 180 -7.12 -16.82 -2.69
N ARG A 181 -6.13 -17.68 -2.96
CA ARG A 181 -5.55 -17.84 -4.31
C ARG A 181 -6.59 -18.32 -5.32
N ALA A 182 -7.39 -19.33 -4.97
CA ALA A 182 -8.45 -19.83 -5.84
C ALA A 182 -9.54 -18.77 -6.10
N ALA A 183 -9.89 -17.97 -5.08
CA ALA A 183 -10.82 -16.85 -5.23
C ALA A 183 -10.27 -15.74 -6.12
N ALA A 184 -8.99 -15.37 -5.95
CA ALA A 184 -8.31 -14.37 -6.77
C ALA A 184 -8.23 -14.82 -8.24
N GLU A 185 -7.94 -16.09 -8.50
CA GLU A 185 -7.90 -16.64 -9.85
C GLU A 185 -9.29 -16.60 -10.53
N ARG A 186 -10.36 -16.97 -9.82
CA ARG A 186 -11.74 -16.84 -10.32
C ARG A 186 -12.09 -15.39 -10.63
N ALA A 187 -11.80 -14.47 -9.71
CA ALA A 187 -12.04 -13.04 -9.91
C ALA A 187 -11.25 -12.47 -11.09
N ALA A 188 -10.00 -12.89 -11.29
CA ALA A 188 -9.18 -12.49 -12.43
C ALA A 188 -9.75 -13.00 -13.77
N ARG A 189 -10.24 -14.24 -13.81
CA ARG A 189 -10.91 -14.81 -15.01
C ARG A 189 -12.20 -14.05 -15.35
N GLU A 190 -13.05 -13.79 -14.35
CA GLU A 190 -14.27 -12.99 -14.54
C GLU A 190 -13.96 -11.56 -14.98
N ALA A 191 -12.92 -10.93 -14.41
CA ALA A 191 -12.49 -9.59 -14.78
C ALA A 191 -11.95 -9.55 -16.22
N ALA A 192 -11.17 -10.56 -16.63
CA ALA A 192 -10.67 -10.70 -17.99
C ALA A 192 -11.81 -10.93 -19.01
N GLU A 193 -12.81 -11.75 -18.66
CA GLU A 193 -14.00 -11.97 -19.49
C GLU A 193 -14.83 -10.70 -19.64
N LYS A 194 -15.11 -10.00 -18.53
CA LYS A 194 -15.81 -8.70 -18.55
C LYS A 194 -15.04 -7.65 -19.36
N ALA A 195 -13.71 -7.62 -19.24
CA ALA A 195 -12.86 -6.70 -20.01
C ALA A 195 -12.90 -7.03 -21.52
N ARG A 196 -12.86 -8.31 -21.88
CA ARG A 196 -13.00 -8.77 -23.28
C ARG A 196 -14.37 -8.44 -23.85
N ALA A 197 -15.46 -8.76 -23.14
CA ALA A 197 -16.82 -8.44 -23.57
C ALA A 197 -17.03 -6.93 -23.76
N LYS A 198 -16.47 -6.11 -22.84
CA LYS A 198 -16.50 -4.65 -22.95
C LYS A 198 -15.69 -4.13 -24.16
N ALA A 199 -14.53 -4.74 -24.45
CA ALA A 199 -13.72 -4.39 -25.61
C ALA A 199 -14.42 -4.76 -26.93
N GLU A 200 -15.04 -5.94 -27.01
CA GLU A 200 -15.82 -6.39 -28.16
C GLU A 200 -17.05 -5.51 -28.40
N ALA A 201 -17.80 -5.16 -27.35
CA ALA A 201 -18.93 -4.23 -27.45
C ALA A 201 -18.50 -2.82 -27.89
N ALA A 202 -17.36 -2.32 -27.38
CA ALA A 202 -16.81 -1.03 -27.80
C ALA A 202 -16.34 -1.03 -29.26
N ALA A 203 -15.77 -2.14 -29.73
CA ALA A 203 -15.37 -2.33 -31.13
C ALA A 203 -16.60 -2.39 -32.05
N ALA A 204 -17.64 -3.13 -31.67
CA ALA A 204 -18.90 -3.22 -32.41
C ALA A 204 -19.61 -1.86 -32.50
N ALA A 205 -19.65 -1.09 -31.41
CA ALA A 205 -20.22 0.26 -31.39
C ALA A 205 -19.45 1.23 -32.30
N LYS A 206 -18.11 1.16 -32.32
CA LYS A 206 -17.28 1.96 -33.25
C LYS A 206 -17.51 1.57 -34.71
N ALA A 207 -17.62 0.27 -35.01
CA ALA A 207 -17.90 -0.22 -36.36
C ALA A 207 -19.29 0.24 -36.85
N ALA A 208 -20.32 0.15 -35.99
CA ALA A 208 -21.66 0.63 -36.30
C ALA A 208 -21.72 2.16 -36.52
N ALA A 209 -20.96 2.93 -35.74
CA ALA A 209 -20.83 4.37 -35.93
C ALA A 209 -20.11 4.74 -37.24
N ALA A 210 -19.07 4.00 -37.61
CA ALA A 210 -18.36 4.17 -38.88
C ALA A 210 -19.26 3.83 -40.08
N ALA A 211 -20.03 2.76 -40.01
CA ALA A 211 -20.99 2.37 -41.05
C ALA A 211 -22.10 3.42 -41.24
N LYS A 212 -22.66 3.97 -40.15
CA LYS A 212 -23.62 5.09 -40.23
C LYS A 212 -23.01 6.34 -40.87
N LYS A 213 -21.75 6.65 -40.57
CA LYS A 213 -21.05 7.82 -41.14
C LYS A 213 -20.74 7.63 -42.64
N ALA A 214 -20.43 6.41 -43.07
CA ALA A 214 -20.25 6.07 -44.49
C ALA A 214 -21.58 6.15 -45.26
N ALA A 215 -22.68 5.62 -44.72
CA ALA A 215 -24.00 5.71 -45.33
C ALA A 215 -24.51 7.16 -45.45
N GLN A 216 -24.21 8.03 -44.47
CA GLN A 216 -24.52 9.45 -44.55
C GLN A 216 -23.67 10.19 -45.59
N ALA A 217 -22.42 9.78 -45.82
CA ALA A 217 -21.56 10.34 -46.86
C ALA A 217 -22.01 9.92 -48.28
N GLU A 218 -22.47 8.69 -48.47
CA GLU A 218 -23.06 8.22 -49.74
C GLU A 218 -24.41 8.91 -50.06
N ALA A 219 -25.23 9.20 -49.04
CA ALA A 219 -26.46 9.96 -49.22
C ALA A 219 -26.20 11.43 -49.60
N ALA A 220 -25.11 12.03 -49.09
CA ALA A 220 -24.69 13.38 -49.48
C ALA A 220 -24.13 13.41 -50.92
N ALA A 221 -23.46 12.35 -51.37
CA ALA A 221 -22.93 12.24 -52.74
C ALA A 221 -24.02 12.06 -53.81
N LYS A 222 -25.21 11.55 -53.45
CA LYS A 222 -26.38 11.45 -54.36
C LYS A 222 -27.27 12.70 -54.36
N GLY A 223 -26.93 13.73 -53.60
CA GLY A 223 -27.72 14.98 -53.48
C GLY A 223 -27.20 16.18 -54.27
N GLN A 224 -26.13 16.04 -55.06
CA GLN A 224 -25.58 17.15 -55.86
C GLN A 224 -25.54 16.78 -57.35
N ALA A 225 -26.69 16.92 -57.99
CA ALA A 225 -26.80 17.17 -59.43
C ALA A 225 -27.74 18.36 -59.62
N ALA A 226 -27.25 19.56 -59.33
CA ALA A 226 -27.74 20.81 -59.89
C ALA A 226 -26.75 21.95 -59.58
N ASP A 227 -26.35 22.61 -60.66
CA ASP A 227 -25.71 23.92 -60.77
C ASP A 227 -24.27 24.12 -60.28
N GLY A 228 -23.37 24.10 -61.27
CA GLY A 228 -22.10 24.79 -61.19
C GLY A 228 -22.22 26.26 -61.62
N GLN A 229 -21.31 27.09 -61.12
CA GLN A 229 -20.58 28.06 -61.94
C GLN A 229 -19.38 28.63 -61.17
N ASP A 230 -18.27 28.71 -61.93
CA ASP A 230 -16.92 29.23 -61.65
C ASP A 230 -16.87 30.64 -61.02
N ALA A 231 -16.11 30.83 -59.93
CA ALA A 231 -14.73 31.40 -59.85
C ALA A 231 -14.71 32.94 -59.58
N PRO A 232 -13.58 33.58 -59.17
CA PRO A 232 -12.23 33.07 -58.92
C PRO A 232 -11.56 33.54 -57.59
N ALA A 233 -10.32 33.06 -57.45
CA ALA A 233 -9.36 33.17 -56.38
C ALA A 233 -8.96 34.59 -55.92
N LYS A 234 -8.52 34.67 -54.65
CA LYS A 234 -7.53 35.63 -54.17
C LYS A 234 -6.42 34.89 -53.42
N GLU A 235 -5.22 34.97 -53.98
CA GLU A 235 -3.96 34.68 -53.30
C GLU A 235 -3.75 35.62 -52.10
N ALA A 236 -3.27 35.07 -51.00
CA ALA A 236 -2.43 35.79 -50.05
C ALA A 236 -1.43 34.79 -49.45
N ALA A 237 -0.17 34.96 -49.81
CA ALA A 237 0.96 34.29 -49.21
C ALA A 237 1.11 34.69 -47.74
N ALA A 238 1.28 33.71 -46.83
CA ALA A 238 1.95 33.90 -45.54
C ALA A 238 2.29 32.55 -44.89
N THR A 239 3.58 32.22 -44.95
CA THR A 239 4.43 31.63 -43.91
C THR A 239 3.78 31.04 -42.63
N LYS A 240 4.10 29.77 -42.35
CA LYS A 240 4.12 29.14 -40.99
C LYS A 240 4.74 30.10 -39.95
N PRO A 241 4.33 30.09 -38.65
CA PRO A 241 4.43 28.88 -37.80
C PRO A 241 3.37 28.69 -36.68
N ALA A 242 3.42 27.51 -36.05
CA ALA A 242 2.97 27.17 -34.69
C ALA A 242 1.45 27.10 -34.36
N ALA A 243 0.91 25.87 -34.39
CA ALA A 243 -0.37 25.50 -33.78
C ALA A 243 -0.17 24.37 -32.76
N SER A 244 0.29 24.70 -31.55
CA SER A 244 0.32 23.79 -30.38
C SER A 244 -0.41 24.34 -29.14
N GLY A 245 -0.92 25.58 -29.17
CA GLY A 245 -1.53 26.22 -28.00
C GLY A 245 -3.00 25.90 -27.74
N ASP A 246 -3.78 25.59 -28.78
CA ASP A 246 -5.26 25.51 -28.68
C ASP A 246 -5.74 24.20 -28.04
N ALA A 247 -5.04 23.09 -28.28
CA ALA A 247 -5.36 21.78 -27.70
C ALA A 247 -5.13 21.74 -26.18
N ASP A 248 -4.09 22.42 -25.69
CA ASP A 248 -3.74 22.43 -24.28
C ASP A 248 -4.64 23.38 -23.48
N GLN A 249 -5.05 24.52 -24.05
CA GLN A 249 -6.05 25.40 -23.44
C GLN A 249 -7.40 24.68 -23.23
N LYS A 250 -7.83 23.86 -24.21
CA LYS A 250 -9.05 23.07 -24.08
C LYS A 250 -8.96 22.00 -22.97
N LYS A 251 -7.80 21.36 -22.80
CA LYS A 251 -7.56 20.40 -21.71
C LYS A 251 -7.52 21.09 -20.34
N ILE A 252 -6.88 22.25 -20.24
CA ILE A 252 -6.84 23.05 -19.01
C ILE A 252 -8.27 23.43 -18.60
N ALA A 253 -9.10 23.91 -19.53
CA ALA A 253 -10.50 24.23 -19.26
C ALA A 253 -11.33 23.01 -18.80
N ALA A 254 -11.06 21.83 -19.37
CA ALA A 254 -11.70 20.58 -18.94
C ALA A 254 -11.29 20.19 -17.50
N PHE A 255 -10.00 20.34 -17.14
CA PHE A 255 -9.53 20.09 -15.78
C PHE A 255 -10.11 21.09 -14.77
N ILE A 256 -10.18 22.38 -15.10
CA ILE A 256 -10.83 23.39 -14.26
C ILE A 256 -12.31 23.05 -14.04
N THR A 257 -13.01 22.63 -15.10
CA THR A 257 -14.41 22.17 -14.99
C THR A 257 -14.54 20.93 -14.09
N ALA A 258 -13.57 20.01 -14.14
CA ALA A 258 -13.53 18.84 -13.26
C ALA A 258 -13.30 19.22 -11.79
N PHE A 259 -12.42 20.18 -11.51
CA PHE A 259 -12.22 20.73 -10.15
C PHE A 259 -13.48 21.38 -9.60
N ASN A 260 -14.25 22.09 -10.44
CA ASN A 260 -15.51 22.71 -10.01
C ASN A 260 -16.65 21.71 -9.83
N LYS A 261 -16.66 20.60 -10.59
CA LYS A 261 -17.74 19.61 -10.53
C LYS A 261 -17.51 18.53 -9.46
N ASN A 262 -16.27 18.14 -9.19
CA ASN A 262 -15.93 17.11 -8.21
C ASN A 262 -14.56 17.42 -7.54
N PRO A 263 -14.51 18.35 -6.58
CA PRO A 263 -13.26 18.75 -5.94
C PRO A 263 -12.59 17.60 -5.19
N ASP A 264 -13.36 16.77 -4.48
CA ASP A 264 -12.83 15.65 -3.66
C ASP A 264 -12.12 14.60 -4.51
N LYS A 265 -12.73 14.21 -5.64
CA LYS A 265 -12.14 13.22 -6.57
C LYS A 265 -10.89 13.75 -7.26
N MET A 266 -10.78 15.07 -7.43
CA MET A 266 -9.59 15.69 -8.02
C MET A 266 -8.48 15.86 -6.99
N ALA A 267 -8.82 16.17 -5.74
CA ALA A 267 -7.88 16.26 -4.64
C ALA A 267 -7.27 14.89 -4.29
N ALA A 268 -8.09 13.83 -4.24
CA ALA A 268 -7.64 12.46 -4.00
C ALA A 268 -6.72 11.90 -5.11
N LYS A 269 -6.76 12.47 -6.32
CA LYS A 269 -5.83 12.12 -7.40
C LYS A 269 -4.46 12.79 -7.27
N LEU A 270 -4.39 13.85 -6.48
CA LEU A 270 -3.19 14.69 -6.33
C LEU A 270 -2.48 14.47 -5.00
N VAL A 271 -3.21 14.04 -3.97
CA VAL A 271 -2.68 13.75 -2.64
C VAL A 271 -3.25 12.41 -2.18
N THR A 272 -2.37 11.50 -1.78
CA THR A 272 -2.69 10.10 -1.44
C THR A 272 -3.32 9.94 -0.05
N ASP A 273 -3.21 10.95 0.79
CA ASP A 273 -3.76 10.98 2.14
C ASP A 273 -5.13 11.69 2.15
N GLU A 274 -6.14 11.03 2.71
CA GLU A 274 -7.53 11.48 2.69
C GLU A 274 -7.75 12.76 3.51
N ALA A 275 -7.04 12.91 4.64
CA ALA A 275 -7.11 14.12 5.48
C ALA A 275 -6.46 15.32 4.77
N ARG A 276 -5.30 15.11 4.12
CA ARG A 276 -4.62 16.13 3.31
C ARG A 276 -5.39 16.47 2.03
N ALA A 277 -6.09 15.52 1.43
CA ALA A 277 -6.99 15.77 0.31
C ALA A 277 -8.16 16.68 0.75
N GLY A 278 -8.72 16.46 1.94
CA GLY A 278 -9.72 17.35 2.53
C GLY A 278 -9.23 18.79 2.74
N ILE A 279 -7.99 18.95 3.24
CA ILE A 279 -7.35 20.28 3.38
C ILE A 279 -7.11 20.92 2.01
N LEU A 280 -6.73 20.14 0.99
CA LEU A 280 -6.57 20.66 -0.36
C LEU A 280 -7.89 21.20 -0.93
N VAL A 281 -9.01 20.53 -0.66
CA VAL A 281 -10.36 20.98 -1.08
C VAL A 281 -10.73 22.30 -0.41
N SER A 282 -10.44 22.48 0.87
CA SER A 282 -10.79 23.71 1.59
C SER A 282 -10.00 24.94 1.13
N ILE A 283 -8.79 24.75 0.58
CA ILE A 283 -7.91 25.85 0.13
C ILE A 283 -7.95 26.12 -1.38
N LEU A 284 -8.73 25.36 -2.16
CA LEU A 284 -8.78 25.40 -3.63
C LEU A 284 -9.52 26.65 -4.15
N ASP A 285 -8.78 27.75 -4.34
CA ASP A 285 -9.25 28.97 -5.02
C ASP A 285 -9.05 28.87 -6.54
N ASP A 286 -9.69 29.77 -7.31
CA ASP A 286 -9.64 29.74 -8.78
C ASP A 286 -8.21 29.89 -9.34
N LYS A 287 -7.33 30.57 -8.59
CA LYS A 287 -5.92 30.73 -8.92
C LYS A 287 -5.15 29.41 -8.75
N LYS A 288 -5.34 28.67 -7.64
CA LYS A 288 -4.72 27.35 -7.44
C LYS A 288 -5.31 26.31 -8.38
N LYS A 289 -6.61 26.34 -8.67
CA LYS A 289 -7.25 25.45 -9.68
C LYS A 289 -6.62 25.63 -11.05
N SER A 290 -6.44 26.86 -11.51
CA SER A 290 -5.81 27.15 -12.82
C SER A 290 -4.35 26.70 -12.87
N LYS A 291 -3.59 26.93 -11.78
CA LYS A 291 -2.19 26.48 -11.68
C LYS A 291 -2.08 24.95 -11.67
N LEU A 292 -2.92 24.25 -10.90
CA LEU A 292 -2.94 22.79 -10.87
C LEU A 292 -3.41 22.20 -12.20
N ALA A 293 -4.45 22.76 -12.84
CA ALA A 293 -4.90 22.31 -14.15
C ALA A 293 -3.83 22.48 -15.24
N SER A 294 -3.09 23.59 -15.23
CA SER A 294 -1.95 23.78 -16.14
C SER A 294 -0.81 22.79 -15.88
N LEU A 295 -0.55 22.45 -14.61
CA LEU A 295 0.48 21.47 -14.26
C LEU A 295 0.04 20.06 -14.64
N MET A 296 -1.21 19.68 -14.41
CA MET A 296 -1.73 18.35 -14.77
C MET A 296 -1.68 18.05 -16.28
N VAL A 297 -1.76 19.07 -17.13
CA VAL A 297 -1.61 18.92 -18.59
C VAL A 297 -0.15 18.76 -19.00
N LYS A 298 0.79 19.35 -18.25
CA LYS A 298 2.22 19.33 -18.57
C LYS A 298 2.95 18.15 -17.93
N ASP A 299 2.71 17.90 -16.65
CA ASP A 299 3.35 16.86 -15.85
C ASP A 299 2.52 16.58 -14.57
N MET A 300 2.03 15.34 -14.46
CA MET A 300 1.21 14.90 -13.32
C MET A 300 1.98 14.86 -11.99
N GLU A 301 3.28 14.58 -12.01
CA GLU A 301 4.13 14.53 -10.82
C GLU A 301 4.42 15.94 -10.28
N MET A 302 4.62 16.93 -11.17
CA MET A 302 4.70 18.33 -10.75
C MET A 302 3.39 18.83 -10.14
N ALA A 303 2.25 18.36 -10.64
CA ALA A 303 0.95 18.71 -10.08
C ALA A 303 0.77 18.14 -8.65
N LYS A 304 1.18 16.89 -8.40
CA LYS A 304 1.16 16.27 -7.06
C LYS A 304 2.08 17.01 -6.07
N LYS A 305 3.30 17.36 -6.50
CA LYS A 305 4.25 18.13 -5.68
C LYS A 305 3.70 19.52 -5.34
N ALA A 306 3.10 20.22 -6.30
CA ALA A 306 2.48 21.52 -6.06
C ALA A 306 1.27 21.43 -5.12
N ALA A 307 0.43 20.40 -5.26
CA ALA A 307 -0.70 20.15 -4.37
C ALA A 307 -0.26 19.88 -2.93
N THR A 308 0.76 19.03 -2.76
CA THR A 308 1.35 18.73 -1.44
C THR A 308 1.95 19.98 -0.80
N ALA A 309 2.64 20.82 -1.58
CA ALA A 309 3.21 22.08 -1.09
C ALA A 309 2.12 23.08 -0.65
N PHE A 310 0.96 23.13 -1.31
CA PHE A 310 -0.15 23.97 -0.88
C PHE A 310 -0.75 23.50 0.44
N VAL A 311 -0.93 22.19 0.62
CA VAL A 311 -1.41 21.62 1.89
C VAL A 311 -0.41 21.88 3.01
N GLN A 312 0.89 21.66 2.76
CA GLN A 312 1.94 21.89 3.76
C GLN A 312 2.06 23.38 4.14
N GLN A 313 1.86 24.29 3.17
CA GLN A 313 1.83 25.73 3.47
C GLN A 313 0.61 26.11 4.32
N GLU A 314 -0.52 25.44 4.13
CA GLU A 314 -1.72 25.69 4.94
C GLU A 314 -1.57 25.12 6.35
N LEU A 315 -1.06 23.90 6.50
CA LEU A 315 -0.76 23.30 7.81
C LEU A 315 0.19 24.18 8.63
N LYS A 316 1.23 24.74 7.99
CA LYS A 316 2.14 25.71 8.61
C LYS A 316 1.47 27.02 9.04
N LYS A 317 0.38 27.44 8.39
CA LYS A 317 -0.38 28.64 8.76
C LYS A 317 -1.37 28.37 9.89
N GLN A 318 -1.88 27.16 9.99
CA GLN A 318 -2.86 26.76 11.01
C GLN A 318 -2.24 26.50 12.40
N GLY A 319 -0.92 26.68 12.54
CA GLY A 319 -0.26 26.68 13.85
C GLY A 319 -0.02 25.30 14.44
N GLU A 320 -0.18 24.22 13.65
CA GLU A 320 0.37 22.91 14.01
C GLU A 320 1.90 22.98 13.83
N CYS A 321 2.56 23.53 14.86
CA CYS A 321 3.96 23.23 15.13
C CYS A 321 4.09 21.71 15.16
N GLN A 322 4.80 21.16 14.19
CA GLN A 322 5.36 19.83 14.30
C GLN A 322 6.59 19.96 15.22
N ASP A 323 6.44 19.50 16.46
CA ASP A 323 7.46 18.65 17.07
C ASP A 323 7.25 17.21 16.57
#